data_AF-A0A2V9RXI4-F1
#
_entry.id   AF-A0A2V9RXI4-F1
#
_cell.length_a   1.000
_cell.length_b   1.000
_cell.length_c   1.000
_cell.angle_alpha   90.00
_cell.angle_beta   90.00
_cell.angle_gamma   90.00
#
_symmetry.space_group_name_H-M   'P 1'
#
loop_
_entity.id
_entity.type
_entity.pdbx_description
1 polymer ?
#
loop_
_entity_poly.entity_id
_entity_poly.type
_entity_poly.pdbx_seq_one_letter_code
_entity_poly.pdbx_strand_id
1 'polypeptide(L)'
;MAFSGEFTPVLAKHTKSFNLIDTLVVGVDRIQRSFEPMRRQVEEWRQTQITDERAKLILYAAFVDGKLEAPRSLLSEVHRLYFQPQYEEFSPRTMWSLSNAFTSAFKELDPVPQFKATAKLGAFLSQLAG
;
A
#
# COMPACT_ATOMS: atom_id res chain seq x y z
N MET A 1 -2.29 -6.54 -2.12
CA MET A 1 -1.05 -6.13 -2.80
C MET A 1 -0.95 -4.61 -2.74
N ALA A 2 0.07 -4.08 -2.06
CA ALA A 2 0.29 -2.64 -1.95
C ALA A 2 1.02 -2.15 -3.21
N PHE A 3 0.28 -1.50 -4.11
CA PHE A 3 0.87 -0.83 -5.27
C PHE A 3 1.26 0.59 -4.86
N SER A 4 2.54 0.93 -4.93
CA SER A 4 3.03 2.31 -4.95
C SER A 4 2.75 2.94 -6.32
N GLY A 5 1.48 3.16 -6.65
CA GLY A 5 1.08 3.82 -7.89
C GLY A 5 1.09 5.34 -7.73
N GLU A 6 1.96 6.05 -8.44
CA GLU A 6 1.79 7.50 -8.63
C GLU A 6 0.45 7.76 -9.32
N PHE A 7 -0.47 8.41 -8.61
CA PHE A 7 -1.76 8.80 -9.16
C PHE A 7 -1.55 9.95 -10.17
N THR A 8 -1.51 9.61 -11.45
CA THR A 8 -1.68 10.60 -12.53
C THR A 8 -3.06 10.38 -13.15
N PRO A 9 -4.14 10.99 -12.60
CA PRO A 9 -5.42 10.92 -13.28
C PRO A 9 -5.25 11.66 -14.60
N VAL A 10 -5.42 10.95 -15.72
CA VAL A 10 -5.57 11.60 -17.01
C VAL A 10 -6.96 12.24 -16.98
N LEU A 11 -7.04 13.45 -16.43
CA LEU A 11 -8.25 14.25 -16.47
C LEU A 11 -8.54 14.51 -17.94
N ALA A 12 -9.60 13.88 -18.45
CA ALA A 12 -10.15 14.13 -19.77
C ALA A 12 -10.72 15.55 -19.81
N LYS A 13 -9.86 16.56 -19.92
CA LYS A 13 -10.25 17.91 -20.30
C LYS A 13 -9.55 18.27 -21.61
N HIS A 14 -10.38 18.24 -22.67
CA HIS A 14 -10.17 18.74 -24.03
C HIS A 14 -9.57 17.77 -25.06
N THR A 15 -10.45 16.92 -25.61
CA THR A 15 -10.25 16.09 -26.81
C THR A 15 -10.17 16.96 -28.07
N LYS A 16 -8.96 17.38 -28.47
CA LYS A 16 -8.65 17.70 -29.88
C LYS A 16 -7.25 17.24 -30.34
N SER A 17 -6.32 16.94 -29.41
CA SER A 17 -4.96 16.44 -29.73
C SER A 17 -4.45 15.41 -28.72
N PHE A 18 -5.33 14.60 -28.13
CA PHE A 18 -4.93 13.54 -27.21
C PHE A 18 -4.48 12.31 -28.00
N ASN A 19 -3.16 12.08 -28.07
CA ASN A 19 -2.62 10.83 -28.60
C ASN A 19 -2.62 9.76 -27.50
N LEU A 20 -3.66 8.93 -27.54
CA LEU A 20 -3.84 7.82 -26.62
C LEU A 20 -2.67 6.84 -26.67
N ILE A 21 -2.07 6.60 -27.85
CA ILE A 21 -0.94 5.67 -28.01
C ILE A 21 0.29 6.19 -27.28
N ASP A 22 0.65 7.47 -27.48
CA ASP A 22 1.82 8.06 -26.81
C ASP A 22 1.63 8.10 -25.28
N THR A 23 0.42 8.39 -24.82
CA THR A 23 0.09 8.39 -23.38
C THR A 23 0.19 6.98 -22.78
N LEU A 24 -0.27 5.96 -23.51
CA LEU A 24 -0.14 4.55 -23.11
C LEU A 24 1.32 4.11 -23.05
N VAL A 25 2.14 4.47 -24.04
CA VAL A 25 3.57 4.13 -24.10
C VAL A 25 4.31 4.72 -22.89
N VAL A 26 4.06 5.99 -22.56
CA VAL A 26 4.64 6.63 -21.38
C VAL A 26 4.18 5.96 -20.09
N GLY A 27 2.90 5.56 -20.02
CA GLY A 27 2.36 4.81 -18.87
C GLY A 27 3.02 3.45 -18.68
N VAL A 28 3.20 2.68 -19.76
CA VAL A 28 3.82 1.35 -19.72
C VAL A 28 5.30 1.43 -19.35
N ASP A 29 6.06 2.37 -19.92
CA ASP A 29 7.47 2.59 -19.58
C ASP A 29 7.65 2.94 -18.09
N ARG A 30 6.78 3.79 -17.52
CA ARG A 30 6.79 4.07 -16.07
C ARG A 30 6.52 2.83 -15.22
N ILE A 31 5.52 2.02 -15.59
CA ILE A 31 5.22 0.77 -14.89
C ILE A 31 6.43 -0.17 -14.93
N GLN A 32 7.05 -0.37 -16.10
CA GLN A 32 8.24 -1.20 -16.24
C GLN A 32 9.40 -0.72 -15.37
N ARG A 33 9.69 0.59 -15.36
CA ARG A 33 10.77 1.17 -14.55
C ARG A 33 10.50 1.04 -13.04
N SER A 34 9.24 1.08 -12.61
CA SER A 34 8.86 0.94 -11.21
C SER A 34 8.81 -0.51 -10.70
N PHE A 35 8.77 -1.49 -11.61
CA PHE A 35 8.53 -2.90 -11.25
C PHE A 35 9.68 -3.52 -10.45
N GLU A 36 10.93 -3.35 -10.91
CA GLU A 36 12.09 -3.93 -10.24
C GLU A 36 12.32 -3.34 -8.83
N PRO A 37 12.26 -2.00 -8.62
CA PRO A 37 12.28 -1.42 -7.28
C PRO A 37 11.18 -1.96 -6.37
N MET A 38 9.95 -2.09 -6.88
CA MET A 38 8.83 -2.65 -6.13
C MET A 38 9.11 -4.10 -5.72
N ARG A 39 9.65 -4.92 -6.61
CA ARG A 39 10.02 -6.32 -6.33
C ARG A 39 11.04 -6.43 -5.21
N ARG A 40 12.07 -5.57 -5.22
CA ARG A 40 13.10 -5.53 -4.17
C ARG A 40 12.51 -5.12 -2.82
N GLN A 41 11.69 -4.08 -2.81
CA GLN A 41 11.01 -3.63 -1.60
C GLN A 41 10.16 -4.74 -0.96
N VAL A 42 9.46 -5.53 -1.77
CA VAL A 42 8.69 -6.68 -1.29
C VAL A 42 9.59 -7.74 -0.64
N GLU A 43 10.73 -8.05 -1.27
CA GLU A 43 11.68 -9.02 -0.74
C GLU A 43 12.29 -8.55 0.59
N GLU A 44 12.71 -7.29 0.66
CA GLU A 44 13.20 -6.65 1.89
C GLU A 44 12.15 -6.73 3.01
N TRP A 45 10.88 -6.45 2.70
CA TRP A 45 9.80 -6.50 3.68
C TRP A 45 9.49 -7.91 4.18
N ARG A 46 9.70 -8.95 3.35
CA ARG A 46 9.56 -10.35 3.76
C ARG A 46 10.65 -10.74 4.75
N GLN A 47 11.84 -10.17 4.63
CA GLN A 47 12.97 -10.45 5.51
C GLN A 47 12.97 -9.56 6.77
N THR A 48 12.29 -8.42 6.73
CA THR A 48 12.19 -7.48 7.86
C THR A 48 11.20 -7.99 8.91
N GLN A 49 11.72 -8.64 9.95
CA GLN A 49 10.94 -9.00 11.15
C GLN A 49 10.62 -7.75 11.97
N ILE A 50 9.42 -7.70 12.54
CA ILE A 50 8.99 -6.62 13.44
C ILE A 50 8.38 -7.24 14.70
N THR A 51 8.61 -6.60 15.85
CA THR A 51 7.98 -7.05 17.09
C THR A 51 6.50 -6.65 17.12
N ASP A 52 5.73 -7.33 17.97
CA ASP A 52 4.31 -7.01 18.17
C ASP A 52 4.13 -5.57 18.69
N GLU A 53 5.04 -5.06 19.53
CA GLU A 53 5.05 -3.66 19.99
C GLU A 53 5.28 -2.70 18.83
N ARG A 54 6.26 -2.99 17.96
CA ARG A 54 6.54 -2.15 16.78
C ARG A 54 5.34 -2.13 15.84
N ALA A 55 4.70 -3.28 15.61
CA ALA A 55 3.48 -3.34 14.80
C ALA A 55 2.35 -2.48 15.40
N LYS A 56 2.12 -2.56 16.71
CA LYS A 56 1.13 -1.72 17.41
C LYS A 56 1.44 -0.22 17.29
N LEU A 57 2.71 0.18 17.39
CA LEU A 57 3.13 1.57 17.19
C LEU A 57 2.89 2.04 15.75
N ILE A 58 3.14 1.18 14.75
CA ILE A 58 2.83 1.50 13.34
C ILE A 58 1.32 1.69 13.15
N LEU A 59 0.49 0.82 13.74
CA LEU A 59 -0.97 0.96 13.72
C LEU A 59 -1.43 2.26 14.39
N TYR A 60 -0.86 2.59 15.55
CA TYR A 60 -1.13 3.85 16.25
C TYR A 60 -0.78 5.06 15.38
N ALA A 61 0.42 5.07 14.80
CA ALA A 61 0.86 6.13 13.90
C ALA A 61 -0.04 6.27 12.66
N ALA A 62 -0.48 5.16 12.09
CA ALA A 62 -1.35 5.15 10.91
C ALA A 62 -2.72 5.77 11.21
N PHE A 63 -3.42 5.26 12.24
CA PHE A 63 -4.83 5.56 12.46
C PHE A 63 -5.09 6.59 13.56
N VAL A 64 -4.32 6.56 14.65
CA VAL A 64 -4.52 7.45 15.80
C VAL A 64 -3.87 8.80 15.53
N ASP A 65 -2.58 8.80 15.17
CA ASP A 65 -1.88 10.03 14.76
C ASP A 65 -2.32 10.52 13.37
N GLY A 66 -2.98 9.67 12.58
CA GLY A 66 -3.49 10.02 11.26
C GLY A 66 -2.39 10.23 10.22
N LYS A 67 -1.22 9.60 10.39
CA LYS A 67 -0.12 9.70 9.41
C LYS A 67 -0.41 8.96 8.11
N LEU A 68 -1.42 8.08 8.10
CA LEU A 68 -1.94 7.44 6.92
C LEU A 68 -3.39 7.90 6.69
N GLU A 69 -3.69 8.40 5.49
CA GLU A 69 -5.05 8.77 5.10
C GLU A 69 -5.93 7.53 4.89
N ALA A 70 -6.42 6.96 5.98
CA ALA A 70 -7.36 5.84 6.00
C ALA A 70 -8.37 6.00 7.15
N PRO A 71 -9.62 5.51 7.00
CA PRO A 71 -10.62 5.58 8.07
C PRO A 71 -10.15 4.86 9.35
N ARG A 72 -10.34 5.50 10.51
CA ARG A 72 -9.98 4.94 11.82
C ARG A 72 -10.71 3.64 12.15
N SER A 73 -11.89 3.42 11.57
CA SER A 73 -12.66 2.17 11.73
C SER A 73 -11.91 0.94 11.26
N LEU A 74 -10.96 1.08 10.33
CA LEU A 74 -10.16 -0.04 9.81
C LEU A 74 -9.08 -0.52 10.80
N LEU A 75 -8.78 0.24 11.86
CA LEU A 75 -7.75 -0.13 12.83
C LEU A 75 -8.00 -1.53 13.42
N SER A 76 -9.25 -1.82 13.80
CA SER A 76 -9.61 -3.12 14.39
C SER A 76 -9.40 -4.26 13.40
N GLU A 77 -9.71 -4.04 12.13
CA GLU A 77 -9.58 -5.07 11.10
C GLU A 77 -8.11 -5.30 10.73
N VAL A 78 -7.31 -4.25 10.56
CA VAL A 78 -5.87 -4.38 10.33
C VAL A 78 -5.20 -5.10 11.51
N HIS A 79 -5.57 -4.75 12.75
CA HIS A 79 -5.08 -5.43 13.94
C HIS A 79 -5.42 -6.93 13.90
N ARG A 80 -6.69 -7.26 13.67
CA ARG A 80 -7.15 -8.65 13.59
C ARG A 80 -6.39 -9.43 12.51
N LEU A 81 -6.31 -8.90 11.30
CA LEU A 81 -5.66 -9.56 10.17
C LEU A 81 -4.15 -9.76 10.37
N TYR A 82 -3.48 -8.86 11.09
CA TYR A 82 -2.07 -9.01 11.40
C TYR A 82 -1.83 -10.02 12.54
N PHE A 83 -2.54 -9.89 13.66
CA PHE A 83 -2.30 -10.73 14.83
C PHE A 83 -2.93 -12.12 14.73
N GLN A 84 -3.99 -12.27 13.95
CA GLN A 84 -4.72 -13.50 13.66
C GLN A 84 -4.86 -13.69 12.12
N PRO A 85 -3.75 -13.97 11.43
CA PRO A 85 -3.75 -14.08 9.97
C PRO A 85 -4.58 -15.27 9.51
N GLN A 86 -5.33 -15.07 8.43
CA GLN A 86 -6.19 -16.10 7.83
C GLN A 86 -5.40 -17.04 6.89
N TYR A 87 -4.22 -16.60 6.44
CA TYR A 87 -3.36 -17.33 5.52
C TYR A 87 -1.99 -17.55 6.15
N GLU A 88 -1.46 -18.76 6.04
CA GLU A 88 -0.18 -19.14 6.66
C GLU A 88 1.00 -18.30 6.14
N GLU A 89 0.94 -17.85 4.88
CA GLU A 89 1.96 -16.97 4.29
C GLU A 89 2.09 -15.61 5.00
N PHE A 90 1.07 -15.20 5.77
CA PHE A 90 1.07 -13.97 6.56
C PHE A 90 1.26 -14.22 8.07
N SER A 91 1.45 -15.48 8.49
CA SER A 91 1.79 -15.85 9.86
C SER A 91 3.10 -15.21 10.37
N PRO A 92 4.18 -15.09 9.57
CA PRO A 92 5.41 -14.47 10.05
C PRO A 92 5.20 -13.01 10.47
N ARG A 93 5.84 -12.58 11.57
CA ARG A 93 5.78 -11.19 12.06
C ARG A 93 6.70 -10.27 11.27
N THR A 94 6.36 -10.05 10.01
CA THR A 94 7.16 -9.27 9.06
C THR A 94 6.46 -7.98 8.63
N MET A 95 7.23 -7.05 8.07
CA MET A 95 6.68 -5.88 7.39
C MET A 95 5.78 -6.28 6.21
N TRP A 96 6.11 -7.38 5.53
CA TRP A 96 5.29 -7.94 4.46
C TRP A 96 3.90 -8.36 4.95
N SER A 97 3.82 -9.11 6.05
CA SER A 97 2.55 -9.53 6.64
C SER A 97 1.73 -8.33 7.11
N LEU A 98 2.38 -7.31 7.68
CA LEU A 98 1.72 -6.07 8.10
C LEU A 98 1.13 -5.32 6.90
N SER A 99 1.91 -5.14 5.84
CA SER A 99 1.45 -4.54 4.59
C SER A 99 0.23 -5.27 4.00
N ASN A 100 0.24 -6.61 4.03
CA ASN A 100 -0.90 -7.41 3.56
C ASN A 100 -2.13 -7.28 4.47
N ALA A 101 -1.97 -7.13 5.78
CA ALA A 101 -3.08 -6.83 6.69
C ALA A 101 -3.74 -5.49 6.34
N PHE A 102 -2.96 -4.42 6.12
CA PHE A 102 -3.48 -3.13 5.67
C PHE A 102 -4.23 -3.24 4.35
N THR A 103 -3.60 -3.81 3.32
CA THR A 103 -4.25 -3.88 1.99
C THR A 103 -5.45 -4.82 1.94
N SER A 104 -5.53 -5.79 2.86
CA SER A 104 -6.71 -6.64 3.00
C SER A 104 -7.85 -5.88 3.65
N ALA A 105 -7.60 -5.10 4.72
CA ALA A 105 -8.61 -4.24 5.32
C ALA A 105 -9.10 -3.15 4.36
N PHE A 106 -8.23 -2.60 3.51
CA PHE A 106 -8.62 -1.60 2.52
C PHE A 106 -9.64 -2.10 1.49
N LYS A 107 -9.83 -3.41 1.34
CA LYS A 107 -10.87 -3.97 0.48
C LYS A 107 -12.29 -3.67 0.96
N GLU A 108 -12.45 -3.24 2.22
CA GLU A 108 -13.74 -2.78 2.76
C GLU A 108 -14.10 -1.35 2.33
N LEU A 109 -13.15 -0.62 1.72
CA LEU A 109 -13.37 0.73 1.25
C LEU A 109 -13.95 0.77 -0.16
N ASP A 110 -14.66 1.86 -0.48
CA ASP A 110 -15.03 2.15 -1.86
C ASP A 110 -13.79 2.26 -2.77
N PRO A 111 -13.92 1.98 -4.09
CA PRO A 111 -12.77 1.86 -4.99
C PRO A 111 -11.81 3.07 -4.98
N VAL A 112 -12.34 4.30 -4.91
CA VAL A 112 -11.52 5.51 -4.93
C VAL A 112 -10.74 5.71 -3.61
N PRO A 113 -11.37 5.69 -2.42
CA PRO A 113 -10.65 5.66 -1.15
C PRO A 113 -9.67 4.49 -1.02
N GLN A 114 -10.06 3.28 -1.44
CA GLN A 114 -9.19 2.10 -1.43
C GLN A 114 -7.89 2.34 -2.20
N PHE A 115 -8.01 2.87 -3.43
CA PHE A 115 -6.86 3.16 -4.27
C PHE A 115 -5.93 4.20 -3.62
N LYS A 116 -6.50 5.31 -3.12
CA LYS A 116 -5.73 6.38 -2.45
C LYS A 116 -4.97 5.86 -1.24
N ALA A 117 -5.62 5.09 -0.37
CA ALA A 117 -5.00 4.51 0.82
C ALA A 117 -3.87 3.54 0.44
N THR A 118 -4.10 2.69 -0.58
CA THR A 118 -3.11 1.72 -1.06
C THR A 118 -1.87 2.41 -1.66
N ALA A 119 -2.06 3.47 -2.44
CA ALA A 119 -0.96 4.23 -3.06
C ALA A 119 -0.05 4.91 -2.02
N LYS A 120 -0.63 5.38 -0.89
CA LYS A 120 0.12 6.05 0.19
C LYS A 120 0.77 5.07 1.18
N LEU A 121 0.26 3.83 1.27
CA LEU A 121 0.76 2.84 2.23
C LEU A 121 2.24 2.49 2.01
N GLY A 122 2.66 2.37 0.75
CA GLY A 122 4.05 2.02 0.40
C GLY A 122 5.06 2.99 1.03
N ALA A 123 4.86 4.28 0.77
CA ALA A 123 5.72 5.34 1.31
C ALA A 123 5.66 5.43 2.84
N PHE A 124 4.46 5.29 3.43
CA PHE A 124 4.27 5.30 4.87
C PHE A 124 5.07 4.18 5.57
N LEU A 125 4.98 2.95 5.07
CA LEU A 125 5.70 1.82 5.67
C LEU A 125 7.21 1.91 5.45
N SER A 126 7.67 2.39 4.29
CA SER A 126 9.11 2.58 4.03
C SER A 126 9.76 3.57 5.01
N GLN A 127 9.03 4.60 5.46
CA GLN A 127 9.52 5.54 6.47
C GLN A 127 9.70 4.91 7.86
N LEU A 128 9.06 3.77 8.12
CA LEU A 128 9.04 3.10 9.42
C LEU A 128 9.79 1.75 9.41
N ALA A 129 10.26 1.32 8.24
CA ALA A 129 11.01 0.08 8.04
C ALA A 129 12.52 0.22 8.36
N GLY A 130 13.03 1.45 8.47
CA GLY A 130 14.34 1.77 9.05
C GLY A 130 14.28 2.02 10.55
#